data_AF-A0A2G9THC5-F1
#
_entry.id   AF-A0A2G9THC5-F1
#
_cell.length_a   1.000
_cell.length_b   1.000
_cell.length_c   1.000
_cell.angle_alpha   90.00
_cell.angle_beta   90.00
_cell.angle_gamma   90.00
#
_symmetry.space_group_name_H-M   'P 1'
#
loop_
_entity.id
_entity.type
_entity.pdbx_description
1 polymer ?
#
loop_
_entity_poly.entity_id
_entity_poly.type
_entity_poly.pdbx_seq_one_letter_code
_entity_poly.pdbx_strand_id
1 'polypeptide(L)' 'MDPGSAQVTLTSDGPPKLFTFDGAYYMDSTGEQIYNDIVYPLVENVIEGYNGTVFAYGQTGSGKTFSMQ' A
#
# COMPACT_ATOMS: atom_id res chain seq x y z
N MET A 1 7.01 -4.74 11.98
CA MET A 1 6.73 -3.41 11.42
C MET A 1 7.89 -2.51 11.78
N ASP A 2 8.91 -2.44 10.92
CA ASP A 2 10.03 -1.52 11.14
C ASP A 2 9.57 -0.07 10.93
N PRO A 3 9.84 0.87 11.85
CA PRO A 3 9.34 2.25 11.77
C PRO A 3 9.80 3.05 10.55
N GLY A 4 10.79 2.55 9.80
CA GLY A 4 11.38 3.21 8.63
C GLY A 4 10.79 2.80 7.28
N SER A 5 10.00 1.72 7.19
CA SER A 5 9.53 1.20 5.89
C SER A 5 8.29 1.90 5.35
N ALA A 6 7.56 2.65 6.17
CA ALA A 6 6.30 3.29 5.78
C ALA A 6 6.37 4.82 5.68
N GLN A 7 7.57 5.39 5.73
CA GLN A 7 7.80 6.82 5.58
C GLN A 7 8.23 7.16 4.15
N VAL A 8 7.57 8.14 3.55
CA VAL A 8 7.89 8.67 2.21
C VAL A 8 8.25 10.14 2.33
N THR A 9 9.46 10.50 1.93
CA THR A 9 9.92 11.89 1.91
C THR A 9 9.84 12.45 0.49
N LEU A 10 9.01 13.46 0.29
CA LEU A 10 8.97 14.23 -0.96
C LEU A 10 9.97 15.37 -0.88
N THR A 11 10.97 15.33 -1.76
CA THR A 11 11.93 16.41 -1.99
C THR A 11 11.52 17.15 -3.27
N SER A 12 10.98 18.36 -3.12
CA SER A 12 10.67 19.28 -4.22
C SER A 12 11.45 20.58 -4.03
N ASP A 13 11.24 21.58 -4.88
CA ASP A 13 11.83 22.94 -4.78
C ASP A 13 11.36 23.77 -3.54
N GLY A 14 10.95 23.09 -2.46
CA GLY A 14 10.51 23.68 -1.20
C GLY A 14 10.90 22.78 -0.01
N PRO A 15 10.45 23.10 1.21
CA PRO A 15 10.78 22.30 2.39
C PRO A 15 10.31 20.84 2.21
N PRO A 16 11.12 19.86 2.62
CA PRO A 16 10.80 18.44 2.45
C PRO A 16 9.51 18.09 3.20
N LYS A 17 8.66 17.27 2.57
CA LYS A 17 7.41 16.80 3.16
C LYS A 17 7.52 15.31 3.48
N LEU A 18 7.27 14.96 4.75
CA LEU A 18 7.27 13.58 5.21
C LEU A 18 5.84 13.07 5.34
N PHE A 19 5.55 11.92 4.75
CA PHE A 19 4.28 11.21 4.88
C PHE A 19 4.51 9.88 5.57
N THR A 20 3.60 9.50 6.47
CA THR A 20 3.63 8.20 7.15
C THR A 20 2.36 7.46 6.79
N PHE A 21 2.52 6.21 6.36
CA PHE A 21 1.44 5.30 6.01
C PHE A 21 1.54 4.03 6.86
N ASP A 22 0.58 3.12 6.74
CA ASP A 22 0.67 1.79 7.35
C ASP A 22 1.69 0.90 6.62
N GLY A 23 1.90 1.15 5.32
CA GLY A 23 2.94 0.53 4.50
C GLY A 23 3.28 1.39 3.30
N ALA A 24 4.57 1.42 2.91
CA ALA A 24 5.04 2.04 1.69
C ALA A 24 5.89 1.04 0.90
N TYR A 25 5.55 0.84 -0.36
CA TYR A 25 6.18 -0.14 -1.25
C TYR A 25 6.85 0.59 -2.41
N TYR A 26 8.07 0.17 -2.72
CA TYR A 26 8.89 0.73 -3.80
C TYR A 26 8.94 -0.24 -4.99
N MET A 27 9.69 0.10 -6.04
CA MET A 27 9.68 -0.67 -7.30
C MET A 27 10.24 -2.10 -7.17
N ASP A 28 10.92 -2.41 -6.08
CA ASP A 28 11.44 -3.73 -5.71
C ASP A 28 10.38 -4.64 -5.06
N SER A 29 9.26 -4.07 -4.62
CA SER A 29 8.18 -4.82 -3.96
C SER A 29 7.39 -5.65 -4.97
N THR A 30 7.05 -6.88 -4.61
CA THR A 30 6.30 -7.79 -5.48
C THR A 30 4.80 -7.76 -5.16
N GLY A 31 3.97 -8.14 -6.14
CA GLY A 31 2.53 -8.26 -5.92
C GLY A 31 2.17 -9.27 -4.82
N GLU A 32 2.92 -10.38 -4.74
CA GLU A 32 2.76 -11.38 -3.68
C GLU A 32 3.06 -10.80 -2.29
N GLN A 33 4.12 -10.00 -2.17
CA GLN A 33 4.46 -9.34 -0.91
C GLN A 33 3.34 -8.39 -0.47
N ILE A 34 2.86 -7.52 -1.37
CA ILE A 34 1.78 -6.57 -1.08
C ILE A 34 0.48 -7.31 -0.71
N TYR A 35 0.18 -8.43 -1.38
CA TYR A 35 -0.98 -9.26 -1.07
C TYR A 35 -0.88 -9.85 0.33
N ASN A 36 0.26 -10.47 0.68
CA ASN A 36 0.45 -11.10 1.98
C ASN A 36 0.44 -10.08 3.13
N ASP A 37 0.97 -8.88 2.90
CA ASP A 37 1.06 -7.84 3.93
C ASP A 37 -0.28 -7.14 4.18
N ILE A 38 -1.11 -6.94 3.14
CA ILE A 38 -2.34 -6.12 3.24
C ILE A 38 -3.62 -6.95 3.08
N VAL A 39 -3.68 -7.82 2.06
CA VAL A 39 -4.92 -8.46 1.63
C VAL A 39 -5.16 -9.75 2.38
N TYR A 40 -4.12 -10.52 2.68
CA TYR A 40 -4.25 -11.80 3.38
C TYR A 40 -4.95 -11.66 4.75
N PRO A 41 -4.57 -10.72 5.64
CA PRO A 41 -5.29 -10.53 6.91
C PRO A 41 -6.75 -10.11 6.71
N LEU A 42 -7.05 -9.37 5.63
CA LEU A 42 -8.42 -9.00 5.29
C LEU A 42 -9.24 -10.21 4.89
N VAL A 43 -8.66 -11.13 4.11
CA VAL A 43 -9.33 -12.37 3.69
C VAL A 43 -9.63 -13.25 4.89
N GLU A 44 -8.72 -13.38 5.86
CA GLU A 44 -8.99 -14.11 7.10
C GLU A 44 -10.21 -13.53 7.85
N ASN A 45 -10.26 -12.21 8.02
CA ASN A 45 -11.40 -11.54 8.64
C ASN A 45 -12.71 -11.77 7.86
N VAL A 46 -12.64 -11.80 6.52
CA VAL A 46 -13.82 -12.11 5.68
C VAL A 46 -14.32 -13.53 5.90
N ILE A 47 -13.42 -14.50 6.09
CA ILE A 47 -13.78 -15.89 6.41
C ILE A 47 -14.46 -15.98 7.79
N GLU A 48 -14.06 -15.13 8.73
CA GLU A 48 -14.71 -15.01 10.05
C GLU A 48 -16.07 -14.29 10.04
N GLY A 49 -16.51 -13.81 8.87
CA GLY A 49 -17.82 -13.18 8.68
C GLY A 49 -17.81 -11.65 8.75
N TYR A 50 -16.64 -11.01 8.77
CA TYR A 50 -16.53 -9.56 8.66
C TYR A 50 -16.57 -9.10 7.20
N ASN A 51 -17.03 -7.88 6.96
CA ASN A 51 -16.95 -7.29 5.63
C ASN A 51 -15.56 -6.69 5.39
N GLY A 52 -14.91 -7.08 4.29
CA GLY A 52 -13.65 -6.51 3.83
C GLY A 52 -13.83 -5.72 2.53
N THR A 53 -13.09 -4.62 2.36
CA THR A 53 -13.12 -3.83 1.13
C THR A 53 -11.75 -3.23 0.82
N VAL A 54 -11.32 -3.33 -0.44
CA VAL A 54 -10.06 -2.78 -0.93
C VAL A 54 -10.35 -1.86 -2.11
N PHE A 55 -9.71 -0.68 -2.12
CA PHE A 55 -9.80 0.28 -3.23
C PHE A 55 -8.42 0.74 -3.65
N ALA A 56 -8.21 0.89 -4.96
CA ALA A 56 -7.02 1.50 -5.53
C ALA A 56 -7.33 2.93 -5.97
N TYR A 57 -6.56 3.90 -5.50
CA TYR A 57 -6.71 5.32 -5.82
C TYR A 57 -5.40 5.91 -6.34
N GLY A 58 -5.50 6.82 -7.32
CA GLY A 58 -4.34 7.45 -7.95
C GLY A 58 -4.65 7.95 -9.35
N GLN A 59 -3.75 8.73 -9.93
CA GLN A 59 -3.90 9.27 -11.29
C GLN A 59 -3.97 8.17 -12.38
N THR A 60 -4.49 8.48 -13.56
CA THR A 60 -4.45 7.55 -14.70
C THR A 60 -3.00 7.18 -15.03
N GLY A 61 -2.74 5.89 -15.29
CA GLY A 61 -1.39 5.37 -15.52
C GLY A 61 -0.60 5.00 -14.25
N SER A 62 -1.13 5.25 -13.04
CA SER A 62 -0.44 4.94 -11.77
C SER A 62 -0.48 3.47 -11.33
N GLY A 63 -0.88 2.54 -12.20
CA GLY A 63 -0.88 1.11 -11.89
C GLY A 63 -2.10 0.57 -11.12
N LYS A 64 -3.18 1.34 -10.89
CA LYS A 64 -4.39 0.86 -10.16
C LYS A 64 -4.92 -0.50 -10.64
N THR A 65 -5.05 -0.68 -11.96
CA THR A 65 -5.53 -1.94 -12.56
C THR A 65 -4.51 -3.07 -12.36
N PHE A 66 -3.22 -2.76 -12.47
CA PHE A 66 -2.14 -3.73 -12.27
C PHE A 66 -2.09 -4.23 -10.81
N SER A 67 -2.27 -3.34 -9.83
CA SER A 67 -2.28 -3.72 -8.42
C SER A 67 -3.51 -4.54 -7.99
N MET A 68 -4.57 -4.53 -8.79
CA MET A 68 -5.85 -5.20 -8.49
C MET A 68 -6.06 -6.49 -9.30
N GLN A 69 -5.19 -6.76 -10.28
CA GLN A 69 -5.28 -7.92 -11.17
C GLN A 69 -4.30 -9.00 -10.73
#